data_AF-A0A6J8CNU9-F1
#
_entry.id   AF-A0A6J8CNU9-F1
#
_cell.length_a   1.000
_cell.length_b   1.000
_cell.length_c   1.000
_cell.angle_alpha   90.00
_cell.angle_beta   90.00
_cell.angle_gamma   90.00
#
_symmetry.space_group_name_H-M   'P 1'
#
loop_
_entity.id
_entity.type
_entity.pdbx_description
1 polymer ?
#
loop_
_entity_poly.entity_id
_entity_poly.type
_entity_poly.pdbx_seq_one_letter_code
_entity_poly.pdbx_strand_id
1 'polypeptide(L)'
;MASKSKEFCGICYARHITKSQNFWCSDCDEGLCTECHEHHSISKSSRNHNVIPIESYNKLPSSIAKIVNYCTNHGRKYENYCPHHEKLCCPACISIDHISCIGLLLLQDVTKSAKTSASLDRIEGNITDIKTNIKNIIEDRQKNIATICDQRQRYKEEITLLRNALITRLNRLEQITLKDMDATENKIEKDIEKLVTKLSDKAKAADDLLHNISAIKMHATDIQAFTGGKLIATAVEKEENYLQSLIEDGSLCQIRLCLKIDEKLYNNQSTVESFGKVTTETEPPLVRLKKEKNKQAQNLSKFLPIVYKSVNQMTLILMSKITIPMSMVRSWLISSFVLQGISVLPNGKLILADSYYKRLLIVNNAGIVEMTILCPTVGNGPFGVTYIENNIVAISTSNGVLTVNIQTGTIVTNIATNGECRGIEYNNGALICWVRSIGIQSIQMSNRAITTLVRVEESNDRLGISIYRNKIYATDYSNNTVSCYTFEGKELWHFKNEFAFRYPTGIAVDNNSNVYVAAYKCVICLSPDGKKFKKFEASKNGFSDPTALHFDRTENKLIVADKGQPVFVYQVS
;
A
#
# COMPACT_ATOMS: atom_id res chain seq x y z
N MET A 1 82.82 -4.49 -12.86
CA MET A 1 83.63 -4.09 -11.68
C MET A 1 83.91 -2.59 -11.70
N ALA A 2 82.89 -1.73 -11.53
CA ALA A 2 83.03 -0.28 -11.71
C ALA A 2 82.21 0.54 -10.69
N SER A 3 82.18 0.12 -9.41
CA SER A 3 81.49 0.87 -8.35
C SER A 3 82.33 1.15 -7.11
N LYS A 4 83.61 0.75 -7.09
CA LYS A 4 84.57 1.06 -5.99
C LYS A 4 85.57 2.17 -6.33
N SER A 5 85.64 2.64 -7.57
CA SER A 5 86.55 3.70 -8.00
C SER A 5 86.07 5.12 -7.67
N LYS A 6 84.84 5.28 -7.15
CA LYS A 6 84.22 6.58 -6.88
C LYS A 6 84.44 7.14 -5.47
N GLU A 7 85.28 6.50 -4.65
CA GLU A 7 85.64 7.01 -3.31
C GLU A 7 87.13 7.37 -3.20
N PHE A 8 87.92 6.94 -4.19
CA PHE A 8 89.37 7.10 -4.21
C PHE A 8 89.79 7.97 -5.38
N CYS A 9 90.96 8.60 -5.25
CA CYS A 9 91.57 9.32 -6.36
C CYS A 9 91.85 8.36 -7.52
N GLY A 10 91.27 8.62 -8.70
CA GLY A 10 91.39 7.78 -9.89
C GLY A 10 92.83 7.57 -10.33
N ILE A 11 93.63 8.65 -10.33
CA ILE A 11 95.06 8.61 -10.71
C ILE A 11 95.90 7.79 -9.73
N CYS A 12 95.70 7.96 -8.42
CA CYS A 12 96.39 7.16 -7.42
C CYS A 12 95.96 5.70 -7.49
N TYR A 13 94.65 5.46 -7.66
CA TYR A 13 94.09 4.12 -7.75
C TYR A 13 94.62 3.35 -8.97
N ALA A 14 94.79 4.02 -10.12
CA ALA A 14 95.42 3.46 -11.31
C ALA A 14 96.89 3.05 -11.09
N ARG A 15 97.57 3.66 -10.10
CA ARG A 15 98.93 3.30 -9.67
C ARG A 15 98.93 2.29 -8.51
N HIS A 16 97.80 1.67 -8.20
CA HIS A 16 97.58 0.80 -7.04
C HIS A 16 97.82 1.48 -5.67
N ILE A 17 97.65 2.80 -5.62
CA ILE A 17 97.76 3.60 -4.39
C ILE A 17 96.35 4.03 -3.96
N THR A 18 95.95 3.70 -2.73
CA THR A 18 94.65 4.08 -2.19
C THR A 18 94.74 5.42 -1.47
N LYS A 19 94.40 6.52 -2.16
CA LYS A 19 94.18 7.84 -1.55
C LYS A 19 92.72 8.26 -1.73
N SER A 20 92.13 8.86 -0.71
CA SER A 20 90.77 9.42 -0.82
C SER A 20 90.72 10.55 -1.84
N GLN A 21 89.62 10.65 -2.55
CA GLN A 21 89.35 11.81 -3.39
C GLN A 21 88.83 12.97 -2.53
N ASN A 22 89.31 14.17 -2.81
CA ASN A 22 88.83 15.41 -2.21
C ASN A 22 88.13 16.31 -3.25
N PHE A 23 88.40 16.06 -4.53
CA PHE A 23 87.90 16.82 -5.66
C PHE A 23 87.34 15.89 -6.74
N TRP A 24 86.41 16.38 -7.55
CA TRP A 24 85.84 15.70 -8.70
C TRP A 24 86.08 16.53 -9.96
N CYS A 25 86.73 15.93 -10.96
CA CYS A 25 86.92 16.54 -12.26
C CYS A 25 85.84 16.05 -13.23
N SER A 26 84.98 16.95 -13.74
CA SER A 26 83.92 16.56 -14.66
C SER A 26 84.44 16.19 -16.06
N ASP A 27 85.56 16.77 -16.50
CA ASP A 27 86.12 16.51 -17.82
C ASP A 27 86.84 15.16 -17.90
N CYS A 28 87.49 14.76 -16.82
CA CYS A 28 88.13 13.45 -16.69
C CYS A 28 87.18 12.37 -16.16
N ASP A 29 86.00 12.74 -15.66
CA ASP A 29 85.04 11.82 -15.01
C ASP A 29 85.69 11.00 -13.87
N GLU A 30 86.58 11.64 -13.11
CA GLU A 30 87.41 11.00 -12.09
C GLU A 30 87.58 11.85 -10.84
N GLY A 31 87.71 11.18 -9.69
CA GLY A 31 88.05 11.79 -8.41
C GLY A 31 89.54 12.06 -8.26
N LEU A 32 89.92 13.16 -7.60
CA LEU A 32 91.30 13.59 -7.39
C LEU A 32 91.58 13.80 -5.89
N CYS A 33 92.71 13.29 -5.38
CA CYS A 33 93.25 13.69 -4.07
C CYS A 33 93.88 15.09 -4.18
N THR A 34 94.27 15.69 -3.05
CA THR A 34 94.85 17.04 -3.03
C THR A 34 96.08 17.16 -3.93
N GLU A 35 97.03 16.23 -3.86
CA GLU A 35 98.27 16.33 -4.66
C GLU A 35 98.01 16.12 -6.15
N CYS A 36 97.11 15.18 -6.49
CA CYS A 36 96.71 14.96 -7.87
C CYS A 36 95.97 16.17 -8.44
N HIS A 37 95.14 16.85 -7.64
CA HIS A 37 94.50 18.09 -8.04
C HIS A 37 95.50 19.20 -8.31
N GLU A 38 96.51 19.40 -7.46
CA GLU A 38 97.56 20.41 -7.69
C GLU A 38 98.29 20.18 -9.02
N HIS A 39 98.72 18.94 -9.28
CA HIS A 39 99.33 18.59 -10.55
C HIS A 39 98.37 18.73 -11.73
N HIS A 40 97.09 18.37 -11.54
CA HIS A 40 96.04 18.51 -12.55
C HIS A 40 95.82 19.98 -12.95
N SER A 41 95.89 20.88 -11.98
CA SER A 41 95.69 22.32 -12.16
C SER A 41 96.87 23.04 -12.80
N ILE A 42 98.09 22.45 -12.76
CA ILE A 42 99.29 23.05 -13.36
C ILE A 42 99.57 22.48 -14.76
N SER A 43 99.20 21.22 -15.02
CA SER A 43 99.48 20.57 -16.30
C SER A 43 98.76 21.27 -17.46
N LYS A 44 99.48 21.55 -18.55
CA LYS A 44 98.91 22.18 -19.76
C LYS A 44 97.69 21.42 -20.30
N SER A 45 97.65 20.09 -20.14
CA SER A 45 96.58 19.24 -20.66
C SER A 45 95.30 19.25 -19.82
N SER A 46 95.34 19.68 -18.56
CA SER A 46 94.20 19.55 -17.61
C SER A 46 93.92 20.79 -16.77
N ARG A 47 94.78 21.81 -16.82
CA ARG A 47 94.64 23.07 -16.05
C ARG A 47 93.35 23.84 -16.30
N ASN A 48 92.67 23.56 -17.42
CA ASN A 48 91.42 24.21 -17.79
C ASN A 48 90.18 23.33 -17.53
N HIS A 49 90.34 22.16 -16.91
CA HIS A 49 89.21 21.28 -16.58
C HIS A 49 88.39 21.83 -15.42
N ASN A 50 87.10 21.56 -15.44
CA ASN A 50 86.20 21.95 -14.37
C ASN A 50 86.29 20.95 -13.22
N VAL A 51 86.85 21.40 -12.10
CA VAL A 51 87.05 20.62 -10.89
C VAL A 51 86.26 21.25 -9.74
N ILE A 52 85.49 20.43 -9.02
CA ILE A 52 84.71 20.87 -7.84
C ILE A 52 85.06 20.04 -6.61
N PRO A 53 84.88 20.57 -5.39
CA PRO A 53 85.02 19.78 -4.17
C PRO A 53 84.04 18.59 -4.16
N ILE A 54 84.48 17.45 -3.63
CA ILE A 54 83.67 16.22 -3.64
C ILE A 54 82.37 16.36 -2.82
N GLU A 55 82.40 17.15 -1.75
CA GLU A 55 81.22 17.47 -0.94
C GLU A 55 80.12 18.15 -1.76
N SER A 56 80.50 19.04 -2.69
CA SER A 56 79.56 19.72 -3.58
C SER A 56 79.01 18.78 -4.65
N TYR A 57 79.84 17.86 -5.15
CA TYR A 57 79.38 16.81 -6.07
C TYR A 57 78.38 15.85 -5.40
N ASN A 58 78.63 15.47 -4.15
CA ASN A 58 77.76 14.59 -3.37
C ASN A 58 76.40 15.21 -3.04
N LYS A 59 76.26 16.55 -3.09
CA LYS A 59 74.96 17.24 -2.93
C LYS A 59 74.06 17.13 -4.16
N LEU A 60 74.57 16.69 -5.31
CA LEU A 60 73.76 16.52 -6.52
C LEU A 60 72.86 15.28 -6.39
N PRO A 61 71.61 15.33 -6.88
CA PRO A 61 70.76 14.16 -6.96
C PRO A 61 71.45 13.03 -7.73
N SER A 62 71.25 11.78 -7.31
CA SER A 62 71.90 10.61 -7.90
C SER A 62 71.60 10.42 -9.40
N SER A 63 70.46 10.92 -9.87
CA SER A 63 70.09 10.99 -11.29
C SER A 63 70.94 12.00 -12.07
N ILE A 64 71.27 13.14 -11.47
CA ILE A 64 72.08 14.21 -12.06
C ILE A 64 73.57 13.88 -12.00
N ALA A 65 74.04 13.28 -10.91
CA ALA A 65 75.44 12.86 -10.75
C ALA A 65 75.88 11.77 -11.75
N LYS A 66 74.92 11.07 -12.38
CA LYS A 66 75.17 10.06 -13.43
C LYS A 66 75.29 10.66 -14.84
N ILE A 67 75.03 11.95 -15.01
CA ILE A 67 75.14 12.61 -16.32
C ILE A 67 76.63 12.72 -16.65
N VAL A 68 77.05 12.00 -17.70
CA VAL A 68 78.43 11.96 -18.19
C VAL A 68 78.63 12.90 -19.38
N ASN A 69 79.86 13.38 -19.55
CA ASN A 69 80.23 14.30 -20.64
C ASN A 69 80.51 13.59 -21.98
N TYR A 70 80.31 12.27 -22.04
CA TYR A 70 80.62 11.45 -23.21
C TYR A 70 79.36 10.80 -23.78
N CYS A 71 79.33 10.69 -25.11
CA CYS A 71 78.27 10.01 -25.84
C CYS A 71 78.23 8.53 -25.51
N THR A 72 77.07 8.04 -25.05
CA THR A 72 76.87 6.63 -24.70
C THR A 72 76.99 5.69 -25.90
N ASN A 73 76.69 6.18 -27.10
CA ASN A 73 76.70 5.37 -28.32
C ASN A 73 78.07 5.34 -28.99
N HIS A 74 78.82 6.45 -28.92
CA HIS A 74 80.06 6.63 -29.71
C HIS A 74 81.31 6.82 -28.84
N GLY A 75 81.18 6.96 -27.52
CA GLY A 75 82.31 7.15 -26.59
C GLY A 75 83.07 8.47 -26.75
N ARG A 76 82.58 9.40 -27.59
CA ARG A 76 83.21 10.71 -27.84
C ARG A 76 82.59 11.80 -26.98
N LYS A 77 83.36 12.83 -26.64
CA LYS A 77 82.88 13.97 -25.83
C LYS A 77 81.71 14.67 -26.53
N TYR A 78 80.71 15.10 -25.76
CA TYR A 78 79.65 15.96 -26.28
C TYR A 78 80.19 17.35 -26.57
N GLU A 79 79.93 17.84 -27.78
CA GLU A 79 80.43 19.14 -28.26
C GLU A 79 79.30 20.03 -28.80
N ASN A 80 78.18 19.44 -29.18
CA ASN A 80 77.05 20.14 -29.78
C ASN A 80 75.74 19.81 -29.06
N TYR A 81 74.75 20.67 -29.24
CA TYR A 81 73.37 20.46 -28.82
C TYR A 81 72.45 20.57 -30.04
N CYS A 82 71.52 19.62 -30.17
CA CYS A 82 70.48 19.64 -31.19
C CYS A 82 69.18 20.19 -30.61
N PRO A 83 68.75 21.41 -30.98
CA PRO A 83 67.51 21.99 -30.46
C PRO A 83 66.26 21.21 -30.89
N HIS A 84 66.28 20.62 -32.08
CA HIS A 84 65.13 19.86 -32.60
C HIS A 84 64.84 18.58 -31.79
N HIS A 85 65.89 17.93 -31.28
CA HIS A 85 65.77 16.67 -30.53
C HIS A 85 66.01 16.83 -29.04
N GLU A 86 66.34 18.05 -28.60
CA GLU A 86 66.71 18.41 -27.22
C GLU A 86 67.79 17.48 -26.62
N LYS A 87 68.84 17.18 -27.40
CA LYS A 87 69.89 16.20 -27.02
C LYS A 87 71.30 16.74 -27.22
N LEU A 88 72.21 16.25 -26.38
CA LEU A 88 73.66 16.43 -26.52
C LEU A 88 74.19 15.53 -27.65
N CYS A 89 75.07 16.06 -28.49
CA CYS A 89 75.62 15.40 -29.66
C CYS A 89 77.16 15.44 -29.63
N CYS A 90 77.80 14.32 -29.92
CA CYS A 90 79.23 14.29 -30.23
C CYS A 90 79.45 14.45 -31.75
N PRO A 91 80.69 14.70 -32.23
CA PRO A 91 80.95 14.86 -33.67
C PRO A 91 80.45 13.70 -34.54
N ALA A 92 80.49 12.46 -34.03
CA ALA A 92 79.98 11.29 -34.75
C ALA A 92 78.44 11.28 -34.85
N CYS A 93 77.73 11.68 -33.78
CA CYS A 93 76.27 11.81 -33.80
C CYS A 93 75.80 12.81 -34.86
N ILE A 94 76.57 13.87 -35.10
CA ILE A 94 76.23 14.88 -36.11
C ILE A 94 76.26 14.28 -37.51
N SER A 95 77.29 13.50 -37.82
CA SER A 95 77.47 12.91 -39.15
C SER A 95 76.54 11.72 -39.43
N ILE A 96 76.01 11.06 -38.39
CA ILE A 96 75.22 9.84 -38.53
C ILE A 96 73.73 10.09 -38.22
N ASP A 97 73.44 10.58 -37.01
CA ASP A 97 72.07 10.64 -36.49
C ASP A 97 71.40 12.01 -36.70
N HIS A 98 72.20 13.08 -36.79
CA HIS A 98 71.72 14.46 -36.87
C HIS A 98 72.10 15.16 -38.19
N ILE A 99 72.42 14.41 -39.24
CA ILE A 99 72.85 14.94 -40.55
C ILE A 99 71.79 15.86 -41.18
N SER A 100 70.52 15.56 -40.94
CA SER A 100 69.37 16.32 -41.46
C SER A 100 68.91 17.43 -40.50
N CYS A 101 69.55 17.59 -39.33
CA CYS A 101 69.20 18.62 -38.37
C CYS A 101 69.88 19.94 -38.71
N ILE A 102 69.10 21.02 -38.85
CA ILE A 102 69.59 22.36 -39.10
C ILE A 102 69.71 23.12 -37.77
N GLY A 103 70.75 23.96 -37.62
CA GLY A 103 70.89 24.83 -36.46
C GLY A 103 71.46 24.15 -35.21
N LEU A 104 72.37 23.18 -35.38
CA LEU A 104 73.15 22.62 -34.27
C LEU A 104 73.95 23.73 -33.59
N LEU A 105 73.84 23.80 -32.26
CA LEU A 105 74.52 24.80 -31.45
C LEU A 105 75.76 24.19 -30.80
N LEU A 106 76.77 25.01 -30.53
CA LEU A 106 77.90 24.58 -29.71
C LEU A 106 77.42 24.41 -28.26
N LEU A 107 77.79 23.28 -27.64
CA LEU A 107 77.33 22.93 -26.30
C LEU A 107 77.76 23.98 -25.27
N GLN A 108 78.94 24.56 -25.44
CA GLN A 108 79.48 25.60 -24.56
C GLN A 108 78.60 26.86 -24.56
N ASP A 109 78.01 27.21 -25.71
CA ASP A 109 77.17 28.40 -25.83
C ASP A 109 75.80 28.19 -25.18
N VAL A 110 75.24 26.98 -25.29
CA VAL A 110 73.94 26.62 -24.71
C VAL A 110 74.01 26.40 -23.20
N THR A 111 75.13 25.88 -22.70
CA THR A 111 75.31 25.60 -21.27
C THR A 111 75.86 26.80 -20.49
N LYS A 112 76.29 27.86 -21.18
CA LYS A 112 76.78 29.08 -20.56
C LYS A 112 75.72 29.68 -19.63
N SER A 113 76.08 29.92 -18.38
CA SER A 113 75.19 30.50 -17.37
C SER A 113 73.89 29.70 -17.12
N ALA A 114 73.84 28.41 -17.49
CA ALA A 114 72.64 27.58 -17.33
C ALA A 114 72.17 27.52 -15.86
N LYS A 115 73.12 27.50 -14.91
CA LYS A 115 72.86 27.51 -13.45
C LYS A 115 72.16 28.77 -12.96
N THR A 116 72.35 29.90 -13.65
CA THR A 116 71.78 31.20 -13.32
C THR A 116 70.75 31.63 -14.37
N SER A 117 70.18 30.65 -15.09
CA SER A 117 69.19 30.94 -16.12
C SER A 117 67.84 31.22 -15.49
N ALA A 118 67.14 32.24 -15.99
CA ALA A 118 65.78 32.57 -15.57
C ALA A 118 64.80 31.39 -15.75
N SER A 119 65.15 30.38 -16.56
CA SER A 119 64.37 29.15 -16.71
C SER A 119 64.35 28.32 -15.42
N LEU A 120 65.51 28.13 -14.77
CA LEU A 120 65.59 27.41 -13.50
C LEU A 120 64.89 28.18 -12.37
N ASP A 121 65.05 29.51 -12.33
CA ASP A 121 64.35 30.35 -11.35
C ASP A 121 62.82 30.27 -11.52
N ARG A 122 62.33 30.25 -12.77
CA ARG A 122 60.90 30.05 -13.07
C ARG A 122 60.41 28.67 -12.64
N ILE A 123 61.20 27.62 -12.87
CA ILE A 123 60.85 26.25 -12.44
C ILE A 123 60.80 26.18 -10.91
N GLU A 124 61.76 26.79 -10.21
CA GLU A 124 61.78 26.86 -8.75
C GLU A 124 60.56 27.63 -8.20
N GLY A 125 60.23 28.77 -8.81
CA GLY A 125 59.01 29.52 -8.49
C GLY A 125 57.75 28.69 -8.66
N ASN A 126 57.58 28.05 -9.81
CA ASN A 126 56.43 27.19 -10.10
C ASN A 126 56.31 26.03 -9.09
N ILE A 127 57.43 25.39 -8.73
CA ILE A 127 57.44 24.31 -7.74
C ILE A 127 57.05 24.84 -6.35
N THR A 128 57.51 26.04 -5.98
CA THR A 128 57.18 26.68 -4.71
C THR A 128 55.70 27.04 -4.62
N ASP A 129 55.12 27.55 -5.72
CA ASP A 129 53.69 27.83 -5.81
C ASP A 129 52.86 26.56 -5.71
N ILE A 130 53.24 25.51 -6.44
CA ILE A 130 52.58 24.19 -6.35
C ILE A 130 52.63 23.67 -4.92
N LYS A 131 53.79 23.72 -4.25
CA LYS A 131 53.96 23.28 -2.86
C LYS A 131 53.03 24.04 -1.91
N THR A 132 52.92 25.36 -2.08
CA THR A 132 52.08 26.21 -1.23
C THR A 132 50.60 25.93 -1.46
N ASN A 133 50.18 25.80 -2.73
CA ASN A 133 48.82 25.45 -3.10
C ASN A 133 48.41 24.08 -2.54
N ILE A 134 49.29 23.07 -2.62
CA ILE A 134 49.02 21.74 -2.05
C ILE A 134 48.78 21.84 -0.53
N LYS A 135 49.59 22.60 0.21
CA LYS A 135 49.39 22.80 1.65
C LYS A 135 48.05 23.45 1.96
N ASN A 136 47.72 24.53 1.26
CA ASN A 136 46.46 25.25 1.45
C ASN A 136 45.25 24.34 1.16
N ILE A 137 45.33 23.53 0.10
CA ILE A 137 44.29 22.55 -0.23
C ILE A 137 44.14 21.51 0.88
N ILE A 138 45.24 20.99 1.43
CA ILE A 138 45.18 20.01 2.53
C ILE A 138 44.49 20.62 3.76
N GLU A 139 44.88 21.83 4.17
CA GLU A 139 44.28 22.51 5.33
C GLU A 139 42.79 22.81 5.13
N ASP A 140 42.41 23.29 3.94
CA ASP A 140 41.01 23.52 3.57
C ASP A 140 40.20 22.22 3.65
N ARG A 141 40.73 21.12 3.09
CA ARG A 141 40.04 19.82 3.10
C ARG A 141 39.90 19.25 4.51
N GLN A 142 40.90 19.44 5.37
CA GLN A 142 40.79 19.06 6.78
C GLN A 142 39.69 19.85 7.51
N LYS A 143 39.61 21.17 7.29
CA LYS A 143 38.53 22.01 7.84
C LYS A 143 37.16 21.60 7.32
N ASN A 144 37.06 21.29 6.02
CA ASN A 144 35.82 20.83 5.41
C ASN A 144 35.33 19.52 6.04
N ILE A 145 36.21 18.55 6.28
CA ILE A 145 35.88 17.30 6.97
C ILE A 145 35.32 17.56 8.37
N ALA A 146 35.95 18.46 9.15
CA ALA A 146 35.45 18.83 10.47
C ALA A 146 34.03 19.42 10.41
N THR A 147 33.79 20.37 9.50
CA THR A 147 32.47 20.97 9.28
C THR A 147 31.40 19.94 8.91
N ILE A 148 31.73 18.99 8.02
CA ILE A 148 30.81 17.90 7.64
C ILE A 148 30.51 17.00 8.84
N CYS A 149 31.50 16.68 9.66
CA CYS A 149 31.30 15.90 10.90
C CYS A 149 30.33 16.60 11.87
N ASP A 150 30.48 17.91 12.06
CA ASP A 150 29.61 18.71 12.93
C ASP A 150 28.19 18.83 12.37
N GLN A 151 28.04 19.05 11.07
CA GLN A 151 26.74 19.05 10.39
C GLN A 151 26.04 17.70 10.56
N ARG A 152 26.75 16.59 10.33
CA ARG A 152 26.21 15.24 10.53
C ARG A 152 25.70 15.03 11.95
N GLN A 153 26.44 15.52 12.95
CA GLN A 153 26.03 15.38 14.35
C GLN A 153 24.76 16.18 14.65
N ARG A 154 24.70 17.45 14.20
CA ARG A 154 23.49 18.27 14.34
C ARG A 154 22.26 17.64 13.70
N TYR A 155 22.39 17.14 12.47
CA TYR A 155 21.26 16.49 11.80
C TYR A 155 20.82 15.19 12.48
N LYS A 156 21.75 14.42 13.08
CA LYS A 156 21.38 13.24 13.88
C LYS A 156 20.57 13.63 15.12
N GLU A 157 20.94 14.71 15.79
CA GLU A 157 20.23 15.22 16.97
C GLU A 157 18.85 15.75 16.57
N GLU A 158 18.74 16.53 15.49
CA GLU A 158 17.46 17.02 14.96
C GLU A 158 16.51 15.87 14.60
N ILE A 159 16.99 14.83 13.91
CA ILE A 159 16.20 13.64 13.58
C ILE A 159 15.71 12.95 14.87
N THR A 160 16.56 12.85 15.88
CA THR A 160 16.22 12.21 17.15
C THR A 160 15.16 13.01 17.92
N LEU A 161 15.32 14.34 17.97
CA LEU A 161 14.36 15.25 18.59
C LEU A 161 13.01 15.20 17.90
N LEU A 162 13.00 15.24 16.56
CA LEU A 162 11.77 15.14 15.76
C LEU A 162 11.05 13.81 16.01
N ARG A 163 11.78 12.68 15.97
CA ARG A 163 11.21 11.35 16.26
C ARG A 163 10.58 11.30 17.65
N ASN A 164 11.28 11.79 18.67
CA ASN A 164 10.79 11.76 20.04
C ASN A 164 9.56 12.66 20.24
N ALA A 165 9.52 13.83 19.57
CA ALA A 165 8.35 14.71 19.57
C ALA A 165 7.13 14.03 18.95
N LEU A 166 7.29 13.32 17.83
CA LEU A 166 6.22 12.56 17.18
C LEU A 166 5.71 11.41 18.07
N ILE A 167 6.60 10.61 18.66
CA ILE A 167 6.22 9.53 19.58
C ILE A 167 5.43 10.10 20.76
N THR A 168 5.90 11.19 21.37
CA THR A 168 5.22 11.83 22.50
C THR A 168 3.83 12.32 22.11
N ARG A 169 3.67 12.89 20.91
CA ARG A 169 2.38 13.33 20.40
C ARG A 169 1.43 12.15 20.18
N LEU A 170 1.90 11.05 19.59
CA LEU A 170 1.10 9.85 19.35
C LEU A 170 0.63 9.21 20.67
N ASN A 171 1.53 9.04 21.63
CA ASN A 171 1.19 8.51 22.96
C ASN A 171 0.12 9.37 23.66
N ARG A 172 0.21 10.71 23.53
CA ARG A 172 -0.80 11.61 24.09
C ARG A 172 -2.15 11.44 23.41
N LEU A 173 -2.19 11.29 22.09
CA LEU A 173 -3.43 11.11 21.35
C LEU A 173 -4.09 9.77 21.69
N GLU A 174 -3.30 8.70 21.78
CA GLU A 174 -3.75 7.38 22.25
C GLU A 174 -4.41 7.46 23.62
N GLN A 175 -3.74 8.09 24.61
CA GLN A 175 -4.27 8.22 25.96
C GLN A 175 -5.60 9.00 26.02
N ILE A 176 -5.78 10.01 25.17
CA ILE A 176 -7.03 10.76 25.09
C ILE A 176 -8.13 9.85 24.53
N THR A 177 -7.86 9.18 23.42
CA THR A 177 -8.85 8.31 22.77
C THR A 177 -9.26 7.14 23.65
N LEU A 178 -8.32 6.52 24.39
CA LEU A 178 -8.64 5.47 25.37
C LEU A 178 -9.55 6.00 26.49
N LYS A 179 -9.25 7.17 27.06
CA LYS A 179 -10.10 7.78 28.08
C LYS A 179 -11.51 8.11 27.58
N ASP A 180 -11.63 8.60 26.35
CA ASP A 180 -12.93 8.88 25.73
C ASP A 180 -13.71 7.59 25.45
N MET A 181 -13.00 6.50 25.12
CA MET A 181 -13.58 5.17 24.93
C MET A 181 -14.13 4.62 26.25
N ASP A 182 -13.34 4.65 27.33
CA ASP A 182 -13.76 4.23 28.67
C ASP A 182 -14.96 5.05 29.16
N ALA A 183 -14.95 6.38 28.94
CA ALA A 183 -16.06 7.24 29.34
C ALA A 183 -17.35 6.93 28.57
N THR A 184 -17.24 6.57 27.29
CA THR A 184 -18.37 6.20 26.45
C THR A 184 -18.95 4.85 26.87
N GLU A 185 -18.09 3.86 27.13
CA GLU A 185 -18.48 2.54 27.65
C GLU A 185 -19.23 2.67 28.98
N ASN A 186 -18.65 3.35 29.96
CA ASN A 186 -19.28 3.57 31.27
C ASN A 186 -20.66 4.25 31.17
N LYS A 187 -20.83 5.16 30.20
CA LYS A 187 -22.12 5.81 29.96
C LYS A 187 -23.15 4.82 29.38
N ILE A 188 -22.75 4.01 28.42
CA ILE A 188 -23.60 2.97 27.82
C ILE A 188 -24.03 1.97 28.89
N GLU A 189 -23.09 1.46 29.67
CA GLU A 189 -23.37 0.50 30.75
C GLU A 189 -24.41 1.07 31.72
N LYS A 190 -24.20 2.30 32.21
CA LYS A 190 -25.12 2.96 33.14
C LYS A 190 -26.53 3.14 32.58
N ASP A 191 -26.66 3.39 31.27
CA ASP A 191 -27.97 3.56 30.64
C ASP A 191 -28.66 2.19 30.40
N ILE A 192 -27.90 1.15 30.07
CA ILE A 192 -28.40 -0.23 29.99
C ILE A 192 -28.86 -0.73 31.37
N GLU A 193 -28.07 -0.51 32.43
CA GLU A 193 -28.41 -0.91 33.80
C GLU A 193 -29.74 -0.29 34.28
N LYS A 194 -29.96 1.00 33.99
CA LYS A 194 -31.24 1.67 34.29
C LYS A 194 -32.41 1.00 33.56
N LEU A 195 -32.22 0.63 32.29
CA LEU A 195 -33.26 -0.03 31.49
C LEU A 195 -33.56 -1.43 32.02
N VAL A 196 -32.53 -2.21 32.35
CA VAL A 196 -32.65 -3.53 32.97
C VAL A 196 -33.43 -3.45 34.28
N THR A 197 -33.16 -2.44 35.11
CA THR A 197 -33.87 -2.24 36.37
C THR A 197 -35.36 -1.99 36.14
N LYS A 198 -35.72 -1.10 35.20
CA LYS A 198 -37.12 -0.82 34.84
C LYS A 198 -37.83 -2.08 34.30
N LEU A 199 -37.17 -2.84 33.43
CA LEU A 199 -37.73 -4.07 32.87
C LEU A 199 -37.90 -5.16 33.93
N SER A 200 -37.01 -5.24 34.91
CA SER A 200 -37.13 -6.14 36.05
C SER A 200 -38.37 -5.85 36.89
N ASP A 201 -38.68 -4.57 37.14
CA ASP A 201 -39.92 -4.19 37.84
C ASP A 201 -41.18 -4.54 37.05
N LYS A 202 -41.14 -4.39 35.71
CA LYS A 202 -42.23 -4.81 34.83
C LYS A 202 -42.42 -6.33 34.79
N ALA A 203 -41.33 -7.10 34.83
CA ALA A 203 -41.40 -8.56 34.89
C ALA A 203 -42.12 -9.03 36.16
N LYS A 204 -41.81 -8.44 37.33
CA LYS A 204 -42.52 -8.72 38.59
C LYS A 204 -44.02 -8.41 38.50
N ALA A 205 -44.38 -7.27 37.90
CA ALA A 205 -45.78 -6.92 37.70
C ALA A 205 -46.51 -7.94 36.78
N ALA A 206 -45.83 -8.49 35.78
CA ALA A 206 -46.39 -9.55 34.94
C ALA A 206 -46.59 -10.87 35.71
N ASP A 207 -45.66 -11.23 36.60
CA ASP A 207 -45.80 -12.39 37.48
C ASP A 207 -47.00 -12.23 38.43
N ASP A 208 -47.20 -11.04 39.00
CA ASP A 208 -48.37 -10.72 39.84
C ASP A 208 -49.69 -10.87 39.05
N LEU A 209 -49.73 -10.40 37.80
CA LEU A 209 -50.89 -10.57 36.92
C LEU A 209 -51.15 -12.05 36.60
N LEU A 210 -50.10 -12.85 36.41
CA LEU A 210 -50.19 -14.29 36.19
C LEU A 210 -50.74 -15.03 37.43
N HIS A 211 -50.30 -14.62 38.63
CA HIS A 211 -50.82 -15.15 39.88
C HIS A 211 -52.31 -14.82 40.03
N ASN A 212 -52.68 -13.55 39.78
CA ASN A 212 -54.06 -13.08 39.88
C ASN A 212 -55.01 -13.80 38.91
N ILE A 213 -54.62 -14.00 37.64
CA ILE A 213 -55.49 -14.72 36.69
C ILE A 213 -55.65 -16.19 37.06
N SER A 214 -54.63 -16.80 37.67
CA SER A 214 -54.69 -18.18 38.16
C SER A 214 -55.65 -18.31 39.34
N ALA A 215 -55.58 -17.39 40.30
CA ALA A 215 -56.52 -17.32 41.42
C ALA A 215 -57.96 -17.11 40.96
N ILE A 216 -58.18 -16.23 39.97
CA ILE A 216 -59.50 -16.01 39.37
C ILE A 216 -60.04 -17.30 38.75
N LYS A 217 -59.22 -18.02 37.97
CA LYS A 217 -59.63 -19.28 37.33
C LYS A 217 -60.02 -20.37 38.34
N MET A 218 -59.37 -20.41 39.51
CA MET A 218 -59.60 -21.46 40.51
C MET A 218 -60.73 -21.15 41.49
N HIS A 219 -60.96 -19.88 41.81
CA HIS A 219 -61.76 -19.52 42.99
C HIS A 219 -62.85 -18.48 42.73
N ALA A 220 -62.85 -17.77 41.59
CA ALA A 220 -63.81 -16.69 41.35
C ALA A 220 -65.16 -17.19 40.85
N THR A 221 -66.23 -16.49 41.24
CA THR A 221 -67.57 -16.65 40.62
C THR A 221 -67.56 -16.12 39.18
N ASP A 222 -68.53 -16.52 38.35
CA ASP A 222 -68.60 -16.12 36.93
C ASP A 222 -68.57 -14.59 36.73
N ILE A 223 -69.25 -13.82 37.58
CA ILE A 223 -69.26 -12.34 37.52
C ILE A 223 -67.90 -11.75 37.91
N GLN A 224 -67.25 -12.30 38.93
CA GLN A 224 -65.91 -11.88 39.35
C GLN A 224 -64.86 -12.27 38.30
N ALA A 225 -64.98 -13.45 37.68
CA ALA A 225 -64.10 -13.90 36.62
C ALA A 225 -64.23 -13.02 35.36
N PHE A 226 -65.45 -12.65 34.98
CA PHE A 226 -65.68 -11.74 33.86
C PHE A 226 -65.10 -10.35 34.12
N THR A 227 -65.39 -9.77 35.29
CA THR A 227 -64.97 -8.40 35.63
C THR A 227 -63.47 -8.31 35.89
N GLY A 228 -62.93 -9.24 36.69
CA GLY A 228 -61.50 -9.34 36.99
C GLY A 228 -60.66 -9.68 35.76
N GLY A 229 -61.16 -10.58 34.90
CA GLY A 229 -60.52 -10.90 33.62
C GLY A 229 -60.40 -9.68 32.70
N LYS A 230 -61.42 -8.81 32.66
CA LYS A 230 -61.37 -7.57 31.88
C LYS A 230 -60.35 -6.57 32.43
N LEU A 231 -60.24 -6.43 33.76
CA LEU A 231 -59.23 -5.57 34.39
C LEU A 231 -57.80 -6.07 34.12
N ILE A 232 -57.56 -7.38 34.24
CA ILE A 232 -56.26 -7.98 33.92
C ILE A 232 -55.93 -7.81 32.44
N ALA A 233 -56.90 -8.00 31.53
CA ALA A 233 -56.68 -7.79 30.11
C ALA A 233 -56.23 -6.35 29.78
N THR A 234 -56.82 -5.34 30.43
CA THR A 234 -56.39 -3.94 30.29
C THR A 234 -54.99 -3.70 30.86
N ALA A 235 -54.64 -4.34 31.99
CA ALA A 235 -53.29 -4.24 32.55
C ALA A 235 -52.23 -4.88 31.64
N VAL A 236 -52.52 -6.06 31.07
CA VAL A 236 -51.66 -6.73 30.09
C VAL A 236 -51.45 -5.86 28.85
N GLU A 237 -52.52 -5.26 28.30
CA GLU A 237 -52.43 -4.36 27.14
C GLU A 237 -51.54 -3.14 27.43
N LYS A 238 -51.58 -2.60 28.66
CA LYS A 238 -50.71 -1.50 29.07
C LYS A 238 -49.23 -1.90 29.09
N GLU A 239 -48.91 -3.09 29.59
CA GLU A 239 -47.52 -3.60 29.61
C GLU A 239 -47.02 -3.96 28.21
N GLU A 240 -47.88 -4.53 27.34
CA GLU A 240 -47.55 -4.76 25.94
C GLU A 240 -47.24 -3.44 25.20
N ASN A 241 -48.04 -2.40 25.42
CA ASN A 241 -47.82 -1.09 24.80
C ASN A 241 -46.51 -0.44 25.28
N TYR A 242 -46.15 -0.64 26.55
CA TYR A 242 -44.86 -0.17 27.07
C TYR A 242 -43.69 -0.90 26.39
N LEU A 243 -43.73 -2.23 26.31
CA LEU A 243 -42.69 -3.00 25.61
C LEU A 243 -42.61 -2.62 24.12
N GLN A 244 -43.75 -2.38 23.48
CA GLN A 244 -43.80 -1.90 22.10
C GLN A 244 -43.15 -0.52 21.95
N SER A 245 -43.38 0.41 22.88
CA SER A 245 -42.73 1.73 22.84
C SER A 245 -41.20 1.64 22.95
N LEU A 246 -40.66 0.71 23.73
CA LEU A 246 -39.21 0.48 23.87
C LEU A 246 -38.58 -0.14 22.62
N ILE A 247 -39.37 -0.87 21.83
CA ILE A 247 -38.93 -1.40 20.52
C ILE A 247 -38.93 -0.26 19.50
N GLU A 248 -39.95 0.60 19.53
CA GLU A 248 -40.14 1.69 18.57
C GLU A 248 -39.16 2.85 18.77
N ASP A 249 -38.82 3.17 20.02
CA ASP A 249 -37.85 4.23 20.33
C ASP A 249 -36.38 3.78 20.21
N GLY A 250 -36.15 2.49 19.93
CA GLY A 250 -34.81 1.92 19.74
C GLY A 250 -34.03 1.68 21.04
N SER A 251 -34.67 1.81 22.21
CA SER A 251 -34.02 1.60 23.53
C SER A 251 -33.50 0.17 23.71
N LEU A 252 -34.04 -0.79 22.97
CA LEU A 252 -33.63 -2.21 23.03
C LEU A 252 -32.56 -2.59 22.01
N CYS A 253 -32.09 -1.65 21.18
CA CYS A 253 -31.06 -1.94 20.20
C CYS A 253 -29.75 -2.41 20.86
N GLN A 254 -29.07 -3.38 20.24
CA GLN A 254 -27.72 -3.75 20.64
C GLN A 254 -26.77 -2.61 20.29
N ILE A 255 -26.04 -2.11 21.28
CA ILE A 255 -25.05 -1.05 21.09
C ILE A 255 -23.68 -1.68 20.89
N ARG A 256 -22.99 -1.30 19.82
CA ARG A 256 -21.60 -1.66 19.55
C ARG A 256 -20.73 -0.42 19.68
N LEU A 257 -19.57 -0.59 20.32
CA LEU A 257 -18.53 0.45 20.41
C LEU A 257 -17.61 0.31 19.20
N CYS A 258 -17.45 1.38 18.42
CA CYS A 258 -16.69 1.38 17.17
C CYS A 258 -15.64 2.49 17.17
N LEU A 259 -14.37 2.14 16.88
CA LEU A 259 -13.28 3.09 16.69
C LEU A 259 -13.02 3.31 15.19
N LYS A 260 -13.19 4.55 14.72
CA LYS A 260 -12.79 4.94 13.35
C LYS A 260 -11.46 5.70 13.43
N ILE A 261 -10.38 5.07 12.99
CA ILE A 261 -9.03 5.65 12.97
C ILE A 261 -8.98 6.79 11.94
N ASP A 262 -8.32 7.90 12.28
CA ASP A 262 -8.16 9.05 11.38
C ASP A 262 -7.36 8.65 10.13
N GLU A 263 -7.89 8.89 8.93
CA GLU A 263 -7.25 8.50 7.66
C GLU A 263 -5.86 9.14 7.47
N LYS A 264 -5.60 10.29 8.11
CA LYS A 264 -4.31 10.98 8.02
C LYS A 264 -3.16 10.20 8.66
N LEU A 265 -3.45 9.31 9.63
CA LEU A 265 -2.45 8.41 10.23
C LEU A 265 -1.86 7.42 9.22
N TYR A 266 -2.61 7.05 8.18
CA TYR A 266 -2.18 6.11 7.16
C TYR A 266 -1.43 6.77 6.00
N ASN A 267 -1.69 8.06 5.72
CA ASN A 267 -1.30 8.67 4.44
C ASN A 267 -0.30 9.83 4.52
N ASN A 268 -0.05 10.50 5.65
CA ASN A 268 1.01 11.54 5.74
C ASN A 268 1.39 11.90 7.20
N GLN A 269 2.70 11.87 7.50
CA GLN A 269 3.26 12.04 8.86
C GLN A 269 3.35 13.47 9.41
N SER A 270 2.74 14.49 8.78
CA SER A 270 2.96 15.89 9.19
C SER A 270 1.78 16.60 9.86
N THR A 271 0.56 16.05 9.88
CA THR A 271 -0.62 16.73 10.47
C THR A 271 -1.64 15.77 11.07
N VAL A 272 -1.21 14.94 12.02
CA VAL A 272 -2.13 14.11 12.82
C VAL A 272 -2.67 14.93 14.00
N GLU A 273 -3.90 15.41 13.87
CA GLU A 273 -4.59 16.19 14.89
C GLU A 273 -5.38 15.30 15.88
N SER A 274 -5.82 14.12 15.43
CA SER A 274 -6.59 13.14 16.22
C SER A 274 -6.17 11.70 15.90
N PHE A 275 -6.31 10.78 16.86
CA PHE A 275 -6.02 9.34 16.62
C PHE A 275 -7.16 8.66 15.86
N GLY A 276 -8.38 9.08 16.14
CA GLY A 276 -9.60 8.50 15.63
C GLY A 276 -10.80 9.00 16.42
N LYS A 277 -11.99 8.65 15.95
CA LYS A 277 -13.26 8.99 16.60
C LYS A 277 -13.90 7.74 17.17
N VAL A 278 -14.19 7.75 18.47
CA VAL A 278 -15.04 6.74 19.11
C VAL A 278 -16.48 7.05 18.76
N THR A 279 -17.20 6.04 18.27
CA THR A 279 -18.62 6.12 17.87
C THR A 279 -19.38 4.92 18.39
N THR A 280 -20.70 5.05 18.51
CA THR A 280 -21.60 3.96 18.86
C THR A 280 -22.46 3.60 17.66
N GLU A 281 -22.61 2.31 17.39
CA GLU A 281 -23.50 1.78 16.36
C GLU A 281 -24.62 0.98 17.03
N THR A 282 -25.85 1.07 16.52
CA THR A 282 -27.01 0.38 17.08
C THR A 282 -27.58 -0.66 16.12
N GLU A 283 -27.84 -1.86 16.62
CA GLU A 283 -28.44 -2.98 15.89
C GLU A 283 -29.81 -3.35 16.47
N PRO A 284 -30.75 -3.84 15.65
CA PRO A 284 -32.11 -4.11 16.11
C PRO A 284 -32.19 -5.22 17.17
N PRO A 285 -33.09 -5.13 18.17
CA PRO A 285 -33.27 -6.12 19.23
C PRO A 285 -33.67 -7.50 18.69
N LEU A 286 -33.24 -8.55 19.40
CA LEU A 286 -33.60 -9.95 19.13
C LEU A 286 -35.02 -10.35 19.59
N VAL A 287 -35.76 -9.46 20.27
CA VAL A 287 -37.05 -9.77 20.92
C VAL A 287 -38.20 -9.75 19.91
N ARG A 288 -39.00 -10.84 19.87
CA ARG A 288 -40.27 -10.93 19.13
C ARG A 288 -41.45 -11.06 20.10
N LEU A 289 -42.29 -10.04 20.19
CA LEU A 289 -43.55 -10.11 20.93
C LEU A 289 -44.57 -10.93 20.13
N LYS A 290 -45.03 -12.06 20.66
CA LYS A 290 -46.16 -12.82 20.12
C LYS A 290 -47.47 -12.26 20.70
N LYS A 291 -48.32 -11.65 19.88
CA LYS A 291 -49.71 -11.36 20.24
C LYS A 291 -50.59 -12.58 19.95
N GLU A 292 -51.00 -13.31 20.98
CA GLU A 292 -52.13 -14.23 20.87
C GLU A 292 -53.43 -13.47 21.14
N LYS A 293 -54.18 -13.19 20.07
CA LYS A 293 -55.50 -12.55 20.20
C LYS A 293 -56.53 -13.58 20.69
N ASN A 294 -56.78 -13.61 22.00
CA ASN A 294 -57.98 -14.25 22.53
C ASN A 294 -59.20 -13.37 22.23
N LYS A 295 -59.90 -13.68 21.12
CA LYS A 295 -61.22 -13.11 20.82
C LYS A 295 -62.28 -14.01 21.46
N GLN A 296 -62.94 -13.55 22.51
CA GLN A 296 -64.36 -13.89 22.66
C GLN A 296 -65.11 -13.17 21.54
N ALA A 297 -65.82 -13.93 20.72
CA ALA A 297 -66.43 -13.49 19.49
C ALA A 297 -67.59 -12.52 19.76
N GLN A 298 -67.43 -11.25 19.37
CA GLN A 298 -68.49 -10.41 18.82
C GLN A 298 -67.91 -9.10 18.25
N ASN A 299 -68.35 -8.77 17.04
CA ASN A 299 -68.12 -7.57 16.23
C ASN A 299 -66.80 -7.41 15.45
N LEU A 300 -66.95 -7.53 14.11
CA LEU A 300 -66.08 -6.95 13.10
C LEU A 300 -66.28 -5.43 13.06
N SER A 301 -65.20 -4.66 13.18
CA SER A 301 -64.89 -3.58 12.23
C SER A 301 -63.48 -3.01 12.47
N LYS A 302 -62.76 -2.86 11.36
CA LYS A 302 -61.58 -1.99 11.12
C LYS A 302 -60.45 -2.04 12.17
N PHE A 303 -59.44 -2.87 11.91
CA PHE A 303 -58.09 -2.66 12.45
C PHE A 303 -57.18 -2.06 11.37
N LEU A 304 -56.69 -0.84 11.62
CA LEU A 304 -55.56 -0.24 10.92
C LEU A 304 -54.26 -0.93 11.36
N PRO A 305 -53.32 -1.23 10.44
CA PRO A 305 -52.07 -1.91 10.78
C PRO A 305 -51.02 -0.95 11.32
N ILE A 306 -50.11 -1.51 12.13
CA ILE A 306 -48.83 -0.93 12.54
C ILE A 306 -48.10 -0.41 11.28
N VAL A 307 -47.72 0.87 11.30
CA VAL A 307 -47.15 1.56 10.13
C VAL A 307 -45.68 1.22 9.99
N TYR A 308 -45.39 0.08 9.37
CA TYR A 308 -44.22 0.00 8.49
C TYR A 308 -44.56 0.85 7.25
N LYS A 309 -43.60 1.60 6.68
CA LYS A 309 -43.78 2.13 5.33
C LYS A 309 -44.15 0.94 4.45
N SER A 310 -45.41 0.93 4.01
CA SER A 310 -45.91 -0.16 3.17
C SER A 310 -44.99 -0.25 1.96
N VAL A 311 -44.62 -1.44 1.51
CA VAL A 311 -43.78 -1.61 0.31
C VAL A 311 -44.30 -0.78 -0.87
N ASN A 312 -45.62 -0.53 -0.94
CA ASN A 312 -46.26 0.33 -1.94
C ASN A 312 -45.82 1.81 -1.88
N GLN A 313 -45.39 2.30 -0.71
CA GLN A 313 -44.92 3.66 -0.47
C GLN A 313 -43.41 3.84 -0.70
N MET A 314 -42.63 2.76 -0.86
CA MET A 314 -41.17 2.82 -1.07
C MET A 314 -40.82 3.59 -2.35
N THR A 315 -39.88 4.53 -2.29
CA THR A 315 -39.39 5.23 -3.48
C THR A 315 -37.87 5.12 -3.61
N LEU A 316 -37.40 5.06 -4.85
CA LEU A 316 -35.98 5.12 -5.19
C LEU A 316 -35.68 6.53 -5.70
N ILE A 317 -34.87 7.27 -4.96
CA ILE A 317 -34.42 8.61 -5.35
C ILE A 317 -33.01 8.50 -5.90
N LEU A 318 -32.82 8.79 -7.19
CA LEU A 318 -31.50 8.69 -7.83
C LEU A 318 -30.55 9.75 -7.25
N MET A 319 -29.46 9.30 -6.63
CA MET A 319 -28.45 10.16 -6.01
C MET A 319 -27.27 10.41 -6.94
N SER A 320 -26.76 9.34 -7.57
CA SER A 320 -25.62 9.46 -8.49
C SER A 320 -25.64 8.37 -9.56
N LYS A 321 -24.96 8.68 -10.67
CA LYS A 321 -24.74 7.79 -11.80
C LYS A 321 -23.24 7.69 -12.07
N ILE A 322 -22.67 6.52 -11.81
CA ILE A 322 -21.27 6.21 -12.00
C ILE A 322 -21.12 5.61 -13.39
N THR A 323 -20.38 6.26 -14.29
CA THR A 323 -20.14 5.75 -15.65
C THR A 323 -18.83 5.00 -15.68
N ILE A 324 -18.84 3.75 -16.12
CA ILE A 324 -17.62 2.96 -16.21
C ILE A 324 -17.02 3.14 -17.63
N PRO A 325 -15.76 3.60 -17.75
CA PRO A 325 -15.15 3.81 -19.05
C PRO A 325 -14.99 2.49 -19.81
N MET A 326 -15.50 2.46 -21.04
CA MET A 326 -15.21 1.36 -21.98
C MET A 326 -13.75 1.46 -22.44
N SER A 327 -13.01 0.35 -22.37
CA SER A 327 -11.80 0.20 -23.16
C SER A 327 -12.17 0.19 -24.64
N MET A 328 -11.48 0.98 -25.47
CA MET A 328 -11.72 1.09 -26.92
C MET A 328 -11.59 -0.27 -27.62
N VAL A 329 -12.69 -1.02 -27.73
CA VAL A 329 -12.79 -2.18 -28.61
C VAL A 329 -13.98 -1.97 -29.53
N ARG A 330 -13.68 -1.62 -30.79
CA ARG A 330 -14.67 -1.55 -31.87
C ARG A 330 -15.11 -2.97 -32.21
N SER A 331 -16.28 -3.39 -31.74
CA SER A 331 -17.00 -4.50 -32.34
C SER A 331 -18.50 -4.27 -32.21
N TRP A 332 -19.20 -4.29 -33.35
CA TRP A 332 -20.63 -4.00 -33.51
C TRP A 332 -21.54 -5.22 -33.22
N LEU A 333 -21.11 -6.13 -32.35
CA LEU A 333 -21.86 -7.34 -32.00
C LEU A 333 -21.66 -7.70 -30.51
N ILE A 334 -22.24 -6.95 -29.56
CA ILE A 334 -22.03 -7.31 -28.14
C ILE A 334 -23.31 -7.14 -27.31
N SER A 335 -23.99 -8.26 -27.08
CA SER A 335 -25.12 -8.43 -26.15
C SER A 335 -24.67 -8.84 -24.73
N SER A 336 -23.37 -8.80 -24.42
CA SER A 336 -22.76 -9.50 -23.28
C SER A 336 -21.85 -8.67 -22.37
N PHE A 337 -21.94 -7.33 -22.37
CA PHE A 337 -21.32 -6.51 -21.33
C PHE A 337 -22.17 -6.60 -20.05
N VAL A 338 -21.66 -7.20 -18.98
CA VAL A 338 -22.45 -7.39 -17.74
C VAL A 338 -21.56 -7.26 -16.51
N LEU A 339 -21.79 -6.21 -15.71
CA LEU A 339 -21.36 -6.18 -14.31
C LEU A 339 -22.24 -7.15 -13.54
N GLN A 340 -21.67 -8.21 -12.96
CA GLN A 340 -22.47 -9.28 -12.33
C GLN A 340 -22.42 -9.27 -10.80
N GLY A 341 -21.48 -8.53 -10.21
CA GLY A 341 -21.33 -8.46 -8.75
C GLY A 341 -20.96 -7.05 -8.30
N ILE A 342 -21.48 -6.67 -7.14
CA ILE A 342 -21.19 -5.41 -6.44
C ILE A 342 -20.99 -5.71 -4.96
N SER A 343 -19.98 -5.09 -4.37
CA SER A 343 -19.83 -5.03 -2.92
C SER A 343 -19.33 -3.64 -2.51
N VAL A 344 -19.79 -3.16 -1.35
CA VAL A 344 -19.28 -1.95 -0.71
C VAL A 344 -18.16 -2.34 0.25
N LEU A 345 -17.01 -1.68 0.12
CA LEU A 345 -15.87 -1.82 1.02
C LEU A 345 -16.08 -0.98 2.29
N PRO A 346 -15.39 -1.28 3.42
CA PRO A 346 -15.57 -0.54 4.67
C PRO A 346 -15.31 0.98 4.59
N ASN A 347 -14.55 1.44 3.60
CA ASN A 347 -14.26 2.85 3.34
C ASN A 347 -15.29 3.53 2.39
N GLY A 348 -16.40 2.85 2.08
CA GLY A 348 -17.46 3.34 1.19
C GLY A 348 -17.17 3.14 -0.30
N LYS A 349 -15.96 2.72 -0.68
CA LYS A 349 -15.62 2.45 -2.08
C LYS A 349 -16.39 1.24 -2.59
N LEU A 350 -16.69 1.21 -3.88
CA LEU A 350 -17.35 0.09 -4.53
C LEU A 350 -16.32 -0.83 -5.16
N ILE A 351 -16.55 -2.14 -5.07
CA ILE A 351 -15.89 -3.11 -5.90
C ILE A 351 -16.90 -3.78 -6.84
N LEU A 352 -16.57 -3.78 -8.13
CA LEU A 352 -17.43 -4.28 -9.20
C LEU A 352 -16.78 -5.48 -9.88
N ALA A 353 -17.56 -6.54 -10.09
CA ALA A 353 -17.15 -7.71 -10.86
C ALA A 353 -17.56 -7.55 -12.33
N ASP A 354 -16.58 -7.28 -13.19
CA ASP A 354 -16.75 -7.15 -14.63
C ASP A 354 -16.42 -8.49 -15.30
N SER A 355 -17.47 -9.28 -15.48
CA SER A 355 -17.39 -10.64 -16.02
C SER A 355 -16.91 -10.70 -17.47
N TYR A 356 -17.18 -9.65 -18.26
CA TYR A 356 -16.84 -9.62 -19.68
C TYR A 356 -15.35 -9.38 -19.88
N TYR A 357 -14.81 -8.38 -19.19
CA TYR A 357 -13.38 -8.04 -19.25
C TYR A 357 -12.54 -8.83 -18.23
N LYS A 358 -13.15 -9.77 -17.50
CA LYS A 358 -12.51 -10.62 -16.50
C LYS A 358 -11.67 -9.83 -15.50
N ARG A 359 -12.28 -8.83 -14.88
CA ARG A 359 -11.58 -7.88 -14.00
C ARG A 359 -12.44 -7.45 -12.82
N LEU A 360 -11.79 -6.96 -11.78
CA LEU A 360 -12.41 -6.21 -10.70
C LEU A 360 -12.10 -4.72 -10.86
N LEU A 361 -13.11 -3.89 -10.66
CA LEU A 361 -12.98 -2.43 -10.69
C LEU A 361 -13.21 -1.90 -9.29
N ILE A 362 -12.27 -1.12 -8.77
CA ILE A 362 -12.41 -0.39 -7.51
C ILE A 362 -12.80 1.04 -7.86
N VAL A 363 -13.98 1.45 -7.43
CA VAL A 363 -14.56 2.75 -7.70
C VAL A 363 -14.64 3.54 -6.39
N ASN A 364 -14.13 4.76 -6.40
CA ASN A 364 -14.19 5.60 -5.20
C ASN A 364 -15.54 6.29 -5.01
N ASN A 365 -15.66 6.99 -3.90
CA ASN A 365 -16.91 7.66 -3.49
C ASN A 365 -17.33 8.79 -4.46
N ALA A 366 -16.41 9.28 -5.29
CA ALA A 366 -16.70 10.24 -6.36
C ALA A 366 -17.18 9.56 -7.66
N GLY A 367 -17.23 8.22 -7.72
CA GLY A 367 -17.61 7.48 -8.91
C GLY A 367 -16.49 7.30 -9.94
N ILE A 368 -15.23 7.48 -9.54
CA ILE A 368 -14.06 7.32 -10.41
C ILE A 368 -13.44 5.95 -10.17
N VAL A 369 -13.11 5.23 -11.25
CA VAL A 369 -12.35 3.97 -11.19
C VAL A 369 -10.91 4.29 -10.79
N GLU A 370 -10.50 3.89 -9.58
CA GLU A 370 -9.15 4.10 -9.05
C GLU A 370 -8.20 2.97 -9.43
N MET A 371 -8.71 1.75 -9.48
CA MET A 371 -7.89 0.56 -9.74
C MET A 371 -8.67 -0.47 -10.53
N THR A 372 -7.95 -1.16 -11.41
CA THR A 372 -8.43 -2.33 -12.15
C THR A 372 -7.53 -3.51 -11.83
N ILE A 373 -8.12 -4.60 -11.35
CA ILE A 373 -7.40 -5.85 -11.10
C ILE A 373 -7.83 -6.84 -12.18
N LEU A 374 -6.89 -7.25 -13.02
CA LEU A 374 -7.15 -8.30 -14.00
C LEU A 374 -7.21 -9.65 -13.30
N CYS A 375 -8.21 -10.44 -13.64
CA CYS A 375 -8.38 -11.79 -13.14
C CYS A 375 -8.35 -12.75 -14.35
N PRO A 376 -7.16 -13.08 -14.89
CA PRO A 376 -7.03 -13.93 -16.07
C PRO A 376 -7.12 -15.43 -15.76
N THR A 377 -6.80 -15.87 -14.55
CA THR A 377 -6.68 -17.29 -14.15
C THR A 377 -7.99 -17.94 -13.66
N VAL A 378 -9.13 -17.29 -13.88
CA VAL A 378 -10.39 -17.54 -13.14
C VAL A 378 -11.35 -18.50 -13.86
N GLY A 379 -10.97 -19.01 -15.03
CA GLY A 379 -11.95 -19.60 -15.96
C GLY A 379 -12.90 -18.51 -16.50
N ASN A 380 -14.19 -18.82 -16.60
CA ASN A 380 -15.24 -17.81 -16.79
C ASN A 380 -15.56 -17.15 -15.43
N GLY A 381 -15.68 -15.82 -15.40
CA GLY A 381 -15.87 -15.01 -14.19
C GLY A 381 -15.09 -13.70 -14.26
N PRO A 382 -15.16 -12.83 -13.23
CA PRO A 382 -15.87 -12.99 -11.95
C PRO A 382 -17.38 -12.78 -12.08
N PHE A 383 -18.19 -13.54 -11.34
CA PHE A 383 -19.65 -13.43 -11.36
C PHE A 383 -20.20 -12.66 -10.16
N GLY A 384 -19.77 -13.00 -8.95
CA GLY A 384 -20.09 -12.28 -7.72
C GLY A 384 -18.82 -11.82 -7.02
N VAL A 385 -18.96 -10.83 -6.14
CA VAL A 385 -17.88 -10.31 -5.30
C VAL A 385 -18.43 -9.96 -3.93
N THR A 386 -17.68 -10.26 -2.88
CA THR A 386 -18.03 -9.92 -1.50
C THR A 386 -16.77 -9.59 -0.70
N TYR A 387 -16.84 -8.57 0.15
CA TYR A 387 -15.76 -8.21 1.06
C TYR A 387 -15.67 -9.20 2.23
N ILE A 388 -14.43 -9.58 2.59
CA ILE A 388 -14.16 -10.45 3.74
C ILE A 388 -13.58 -9.60 4.88
N GLU A 389 -12.27 -9.35 4.85
CA GLU A 389 -11.50 -8.57 5.82
C GLU A 389 -10.13 -8.21 5.23
N ASN A 390 -9.39 -7.28 5.85
CA ASN A 390 -7.97 -7.02 5.54
C ASN A 390 -7.64 -6.80 4.04
N ASN A 391 -8.47 -6.01 3.33
CA ASN A 391 -8.34 -5.77 1.88
C ASN A 391 -8.46 -7.05 1.03
N ILE A 392 -9.10 -8.10 1.55
CA ILE A 392 -9.38 -9.33 0.81
C ILE A 392 -10.87 -9.37 0.44
N VAL A 393 -11.12 -9.71 -0.82
CA VAL A 393 -12.46 -9.98 -1.34
C VAL A 393 -12.53 -11.42 -1.84
N ALA A 394 -13.69 -12.06 -1.69
CA ALA A 394 -13.98 -13.31 -2.38
C ALA A 394 -14.73 -13.02 -3.69
N ILE A 395 -14.35 -13.74 -4.74
CA ILE A 395 -15.00 -13.70 -6.04
C ILE A 395 -15.43 -15.10 -6.45
N SER A 396 -16.60 -15.20 -7.07
CA SER A 396 -17.13 -16.46 -7.58
C SER A 396 -16.89 -16.61 -9.08
N THR A 397 -16.68 -17.86 -9.49
CA THR A 397 -16.05 -18.22 -10.75
C THR A 397 -16.56 -19.57 -11.25
N SER A 398 -16.26 -19.91 -12.51
CA SER A 398 -16.63 -21.22 -13.07
C SER A 398 -15.94 -22.41 -12.41
N ASN A 399 -14.81 -22.16 -11.74
CA ASN A 399 -13.99 -23.20 -11.10
C ASN A 399 -14.11 -23.18 -9.56
N GLY A 400 -15.00 -22.36 -9.02
CA GLY A 400 -15.20 -22.18 -7.58
C GLY A 400 -14.97 -20.76 -7.13
N VAL A 401 -14.33 -20.58 -5.98
CA VAL A 401 -14.14 -19.28 -5.34
C VAL A 401 -12.66 -18.92 -5.26
N LEU A 402 -12.32 -17.68 -5.61
CA LEU A 402 -10.99 -17.13 -5.36
C LEU A 402 -11.07 -16.03 -4.31
N THR A 403 -10.03 -15.90 -3.49
CA THR A 403 -9.83 -14.70 -2.68
C THR A 403 -8.73 -13.85 -3.30
N VAL A 404 -8.96 -12.54 -3.36
CA VAL A 404 -8.07 -11.57 -4.02
C VAL A 404 -7.74 -10.46 -3.04
N ASN A 405 -6.46 -10.16 -2.88
CA ASN A 405 -6.02 -8.99 -2.15
C ASN A 405 -6.13 -7.77 -3.08
N ILE A 406 -7.02 -6.84 -2.75
CA ILE A 406 -7.37 -5.73 -3.64
C ILE A 406 -6.33 -4.60 -3.64
N GLN A 407 -5.38 -4.62 -2.71
CA GLN A 407 -4.29 -3.64 -2.66
C GLN A 407 -3.13 -4.05 -3.57
N THR A 408 -2.82 -5.35 -3.61
CA THR A 408 -1.72 -5.90 -4.41
C THR A 408 -2.18 -6.49 -5.75
N GLY A 409 -3.49 -6.75 -5.90
CA GLY A 409 -4.05 -7.45 -7.05
C GLY A 409 -3.74 -8.95 -7.09
N THR A 410 -3.17 -9.51 -6.03
CA THR A 410 -2.75 -10.92 -5.99
C THR A 410 -3.87 -11.85 -5.55
N ILE A 411 -3.89 -13.06 -6.12
CA ILE A 411 -4.79 -14.13 -5.68
C ILE A 411 -4.19 -14.77 -4.43
N VAL A 412 -4.96 -14.81 -3.34
CA VAL A 412 -4.52 -15.33 -2.04
C VAL A 412 -4.86 -16.81 -1.91
N THR A 413 -6.09 -17.20 -2.23
CA THR A 413 -6.53 -18.60 -2.18
C THR A 413 -7.45 -18.97 -3.34
N ASN A 414 -7.49 -20.27 -3.66
CA ASN A 414 -8.42 -20.88 -4.59
C ASN A 414 -9.15 -22.04 -3.88
N ILE A 415 -10.48 -22.02 -3.90
CA ILE A 415 -11.35 -23.00 -3.27
C ILE A 415 -12.23 -23.63 -4.35
N ALA A 416 -11.99 -24.90 -4.64
CA ALA A 416 -12.79 -25.67 -5.58
C ALA A 416 -14.14 -26.05 -4.95
N THR A 417 -15.25 -25.66 -5.59
CA THR A 417 -16.62 -25.94 -5.12
C THR A 417 -17.28 -27.10 -5.86
N ASN A 418 -16.51 -27.85 -6.67
CA ASN A 418 -17.00 -28.97 -7.50
C ASN A 418 -18.12 -28.59 -8.49
N GLY A 419 -18.20 -27.31 -8.86
CA GLY A 419 -19.17 -26.78 -9.81
C GLY A 419 -19.00 -25.27 -9.99
N GLU A 420 -19.70 -24.70 -10.96
CA GLU A 420 -19.66 -23.27 -11.23
C GLU A 420 -20.33 -22.49 -10.09
N CYS A 421 -19.58 -21.56 -9.50
CA CYS A 421 -20.04 -20.72 -8.40
C CYS A 421 -20.61 -19.40 -8.94
N ARG A 422 -21.82 -19.01 -8.51
CA ARG A 422 -22.49 -17.75 -8.90
C ARG A 422 -22.62 -16.81 -7.70
N GLY A 423 -23.81 -16.37 -7.31
CA GLY A 423 -24.02 -15.45 -6.19
C GLY A 423 -23.22 -15.91 -4.96
N ILE A 424 -22.53 -14.95 -4.33
CA ILE A 424 -21.63 -15.19 -3.19
C ILE A 424 -21.79 -14.04 -2.20
N GLU A 425 -21.92 -14.37 -0.91
CA GLU A 425 -21.88 -13.39 0.17
C GLU A 425 -21.10 -13.97 1.37
N TYR A 426 -20.26 -13.14 1.97
CA TYR A 426 -19.52 -13.47 3.17
C TYR A 426 -20.35 -13.17 4.43
N ASN A 427 -20.35 -14.10 5.38
CA ASN A 427 -21.00 -13.93 6.68
C ASN A 427 -20.21 -14.66 7.76
N ASN A 428 -19.64 -13.89 8.70
CA ASN A 428 -19.04 -14.37 9.95
C ASN A 428 -18.12 -15.60 9.79
N GLY A 429 -17.08 -15.50 8.96
CA GLY A 429 -16.10 -16.58 8.76
C GLY A 429 -16.50 -17.65 7.75
N ALA A 430 -17.68 -17.55 7.12
CA ALA A 430 -18.14 -18.45 6.08
C ALA A 430 -18.53 -17.69 4.80
N LEU A 431 -18.30 -18.31 3.65
CA LEU A 431 -18.82 -17.87 2.37
C LEU A 431 -20.06 -18.70 2.03
N ILE A 432 -21.17 -18.03 1.77
CA ILE A 432 -22.36 -18.69 1.23
C ILE A 432 -22.42 -18.40 -0.25
N CYS A 433 -22.49 -19.46 -1.05
CA CYS A 433 -22.53 -19.34 -2.48
C CYS A 433 -23.48 -20.32 -3.13
N TRP A 434 -24.02 -19.93 -4.29
CA TRP A 434 -24.71 -20.86 -5.17
C TRP A 434 -23.73 -21.60 -6.06
N VAL A 435 -23.88 -22.92 -6.12
CA VAL A 435 -23.09 -23.80 -6.99
C VAL A 435 -24.01 -24.55 -7.94
N ARG A 436 -23.76 -24.39 -9.25
CA ARG A 436 -24.56 -25.00 -10.32
C ARG A 436 -24.63 -26.52 -10.13
N SER A 437 -25.84 -27.08 -10.27
CA SER A 437 -26.14 -28.51 -10.13
C SER A 437 -25.91 -29.10 -8.73
N ILE A 438 -25.63 -28.29 -7.70
CA ILE A 438 -25.51 -28.74 -6.32
C ILE A 438 -26.51 -28.02 -5.42
N GLY A 439 -26.48 -26.69 -5.42
CA GLY A 439 -27.36 -25.87 -4.59
C GLY A 439 -26.62 -24.77 -3.82
N ILE A 440 -27.18 -24.35 -2.69
CA ILE A 440 -26.57 -23.35 -1.80
C ILE A 440 -25.56 -24.05 -0.89
N GLN A 441 -24.31 -23.63 -0.94
CA GLN A 441 -23.23 -24.16 -0.11
C GLN A 441 -22.71 -23.10 0.87
N SER A 442 -22.26 -23.57 2.03
CA SER A 442 -21.48 -22.83 3.01
C SER A 442 -20.05 -23.34 2.98
N ILE A 443 -19.09 -22.44 2.86
CA ILE A 443 -17.66 -22.72 2.85
C ILE A 443 -17.04 -22.02 4.05
N GLN A 444 -16.56 -22.80 5.01
CA GLN A 444 -15.88 -22.27 6.19
C GLN A 444 -14.47 -21.80 5.82
N MET A 445 -14.12 -20.54 6.13
CA MET A 445 -12.84 -19.97 5.72
C MET A 445 -11.65 -20.52 6.51
N SER A 446 -11.89 -20.97 7.75
CA SER A 446 -10.84 -21.47 8.66
C SER A 446 -10.24 -22.81 8.21
N ASN A 447 -11.08 -23.73 7.75
CA ASN A 447 -10.67 -25.11 7.40
C ASN A 447 -11.09 -25.53 5.98
N ARG A 448 -11.73 -24.63 5.22
CA ARG A 448 -12.24 -24.90 3.86
C ARG A 448 -13.28 -26.02 3.79
N ALA A 449 -13.92 -26.35 4.91
CA ALA A 449 -15.00 -27.33 4.92
C ALA A 449 -16.21 -26.78 4.15
N ILE A 450 -16.77 -27.62 3.28
CA ILE A 450 -17.91 -27.29 2.43
C ILE A 450 -19.13 -28.08 2.89
N THR A 451 -20.21 -27.37 3.23
CA THR A 451 -21.50 -27.95 3.63
C THR A 451 -22.57 -27.49 2.65
N THR A 452 -23.34 -28.42 2.08
CA THR A 452 -24.50 -28.06 1.25
C THR A 452 -25.69 -27.79 2.16
N LEU A 453 -26.19 -26.55 2.15
CA LEU A 453 -27.31 -26.11 2.99
C LEU A 453 -28.66 -26.43 2.33
N VAL A 454 -28.79 -26.12 1.04
CA VAL A 454 -30.01 -26.37 0.25
C VAL A 454 -29.60 -27.10 -1.00
N ARG A 455 -30.21 -28.27 -1.26
CA ARG A 455 -30.05 -29.00 -2.53
C ARG A 455 -31.16 -28.59 -3.48
N VAL A 456 -30.82 -28.41 -4.74
CA VAL A 456 -31.81 -28.12 -5.79
C VAL A 456 -31.55 -29.04 -6.96
N GLU A 457 -32.52 -29.88 -7.28
CA GLU A 457 -32.35 -30.98 -8.24
C GLU A 457 -32.51 -30.53 -9.70
N GLU A 458 -33.10 -29.36 -9.97
CA GLU A 458 -33.53 -28.98 -11.33
C GLU A 458 -33.21 -27.52 -11.77
N SER A 459 -32.48 -26.72 -10.98
CA SER A 459 -32.23 -25.30 -11.34
C SER A 459 -31.00 -25.14 -12.23
N ASN A 460 -31.22 -24.55 -13.41
CA ASN A 460 -30.27 -24.62 -14.51
C ASN A 460 -29.50 -23.32 -14.80
N ASP A 461 -29.61 -22.23 -14.03
CA ASP A 461 -28.69 -21.08 -14.21
C ASP A 461 -28.79 -19.96 -13.16
N ARG A 462 -27.74 -19.12 -13.14
CA ARG A 462 -27.55 -17.84 -12.39
C ARG A 462 -28.47 -17.59 -11.18
N LEU A 463 -27.97 -17.84 -9.96
CA LEU A 463 -28.60 -17.32 -8.75
C LEU A 463 -27.77 -16.19 -8.13
N GLY A 464 -28.46 -15.17 -7.64
CA GLY A 464 -27.94 -14.21 -6.67
C GLY A 464 -28.18 -14.75 -5.26
N ILE A 465 -27.26 -14.43 -4.35
CA ILE A 465 -27.35 -14.76 -2.93
C ILE A 465 -27.26 -13.45 -2.17
N SER A 466 -28.12 -13.26 -1.18
CA SER A 466 -27.88 -12.28 -0.14
C SER A 466 -28.16 -12.79 1.27
N ILE A 467 -27.47 -12.26 2.27
CA ILE A 467 -27.59 -12.66 3.67
C ILE A 467 -28.00 -11.47 4.53
N TYR A 468 -29.02 -11.66 5.37
CA TYR A 468 -29.37 -10.68 6.39
C TYR A 468 -30.07 -11.33 7.58
N ARG A 469 -29.67 -10.94 8.81
CA ARG A 469 -30.23 -11.43 10.09
C ARG A 469 -30.39 -12.96 10.15
N ASN A 470 -29.31 -13.68 9.84
CA ASN A 470 -29.26 -15.15 9.84
C ASN A 470 -30.28 -15.82 8.89
N LYS A 471 -30.57 -15.18 7.76
CA LYS A 471 -31.37 -15.73 6.67
C LYS A 471 -30.62 -15.61 5.35
N ILE A 472 -30.84 -16.59 4.49
CA ILE A 472 -30.28 -16.63 3.15
C ILE A 472 -31.42 -16.31 2.18
N TYR A 473 -31.21 -15.34 1.31
CA TYR A 473 -32.14 -14.94 0.28
C TYR A 473 -31.52 -15.30 -1.06
N ALA A 474 -32.27 -15.99 -1.91
CA ALA A 474 -31.78 -16.46 -3.19
C ALA A 474 -32.78 -16.12 -4.30
N THR A 475 -32.26 -15.67 -5.44
CA THR A 475 -33.02 -15.56 -6.68
C THR A 475 -32.87 -16.82 -7.49
N ASP A 476 -33.94 -17.25 -8.18
CA ASP A 476 -33.86 -18.29 -9.19
C ASP A 476 -34.20 -17.75 -10.57
N TYR A 477 -33.15 -17.56 -11.39
CA TYR A 477 -33.28 -17.04 -12.75
C TYR A 477 -34.17 -17.91 -13.62
N SER A 478 -34.02 -19.23 -13.53
CA SER A 478 -34.73 -20.18 -14.41
C SER A 478 -36.19 -20.32 -13.98
N ASN A 479 -36.44 -20.36 -12.68
CA ASN A 479 -37.77 -20.58 -12.12
C ASN A 479 -38.57 -19.29 -11.90
N ASN A 480 -37.96 -18.11 -12.12
CA ASN A 480 -38.54 -16.80 -11.84
C ASN A 480 -39.03 -16.67 -10.40
N THR A 481 -38.21 -17.13 -9.44
CA THR A 481 -38.57 -17.12 -8.01
C THR A 481 -37.56 -16.37 -7.16
N VAL A 482 -38.00 -16.01 -5.96
CA VAL A 482 -37.16 -15.50 -4.88
C VAL A 482 -37.51 -16.29 -3.64
N SER A 483 -36.54 -16.93 -3.01
CA SER A 483 -36.76 -17.75 -1.82
C SER A 483 -35.92 -17.26 -0.65
N CYS A 484 -36.43 -17.47 0.55
CA CYS A 484 -35.75 -17.18 1.81
C CYS A 484 -35.59 -18.48 2.61
N TYR A 485 -34.39 -18.75 3.08
CA TYR A 485 -34.02 -19.97 3.80
C TYR A 485 -33.36 -19.63 5.14
N THR A 486 -33.41 -20.59 6.07
CA THR A 486 -32.53 -20.61 7.25
C THR A 486 -31.16 -21.20 6.88
N PHE A 487 -30.16 -21.04 7.76
CA PHE A 487 -28.83 -21.64 7.56
C PHE A 487 -28.83 -23.17 7.69
N GLU A 488 -29.89 -23.77 8.25
CA GLU A 488 -30.12 -25.22 8.24
C GLU A 488 -30.77 -25.70 6.93
N GLY A 489 -31.02 -24.80 5.98
CA GLY A 489 -31.59 -25.13 4.68
C GLY A 489 -33.12 -25.17 4.61
N LYS A 490 -33.82 -24.78 5.68
CA LYS A 490 -35.29 -24.76 5.70
C LYS A 490 -35.82 -23.53 4.96
N GLU A 491 -36.72 -23.73 3.99
CA GLU A 491 -37.42 -22.62 3.35
C GLU A 491 -38.38 -21.94 4.33
N LEU A 492 -38.27 -20.61 4.44
CA LEU A 492 -39.13 -19.74 5.23
C LEU A 492 -40.30 -19.20 4.40
N TRP A 493 -40.02 -18.81 3.16
CA TRP A 493 -41.01 -18.40 2.17
C TRP A 493 -40.38 -18.40 0.77
N HIS A 494 -41.22 -18.50 -0.25
CA HIS A 494 -40.86 -18.24 -1.64
C HIS A 494 -41.87 -17.28 -2.28
N PHE A 495 -41.41 -16.53 -3.28
CA PHE A 495 -42.22 -15.61 -4.08
C PHE A 495 -42.06 -15.95 -5.55
N LYS A 496 -43.18 -16.26 -6.21
CA LYS A 496 -43.28 -16.50 -7.66
C LYS A 496 -44.45 -15.70 -8.21
N ASN A 497 -44.17 -14.76 -9.10
CA ASN A 497 -45.21 -13.99 -9.77
C ASN A 497 -44.73 -13.56 -11.16
N GLU A 498 -45.25 -14.21 -12.20
CA GLU A 498 -44.83 -14.01 -13.60
C GLU A 498 -45.16 -12.63 -14.17
N PHE A 499 -46.11 -11.92 -13.55
CA PHE A 499 -46.47 -10.55 -13.91
C PHE A 499 -45.59 -9.51 -13.20
N ALA A 500 -45.01 -9.88 -12.06
CA ALA A 500 -44.17 -8.99 -11.28
C ALA A 500 -42.79 -8.84 -11.96
N PHE A 501 -42.08 -9.94 -12.21
CA PHE A 501 -40.73 -9.95 -12.78
C PHE A 501 -40.46 -11.21 -13.61
N ARG A 502 -39.37 -11.14 -14.38
CA ARG A 502 -38.78 -12.27 -15.11
C ARG A 502 -37.27 -12.20 -15.01
N TYR A 503 -36.61 -13.35 -14.99
CA TYR A 503 -35.16 -13.47 -15.00
C TYR A 503 -34.49 -12.74 -13.82
N PRO A 504 -34.85 -13.05 -12.56
CA PRO A 504 -34.21 -12.41 -11.42
C PRO A 504 -32.72 -12.76 -11.39
N THR A 505 -31.88 -11.79 -11.06
CA THR A 505 -30.41 -11.91 -11.07
C THR A 505 -29.84 -11.46 -9.73
N GLY A 506 -29.57 -10.18 -9.56
CA GLY A 506 -29.07 -9.59 -8.32
C GLY A 506 -30.12 -9.52 -7.21
N ILE A 507 -29.67 -9.63 -5.97
CA ILE A 507 -30.51 -9.53 -4.78
C ILE A 507 -29.78 -8.76 -3.68
N ALA A 508 -30.51 -7.93 -2.93
CA ALA A 508 -30.00 -7.22 -1.77
C ALA A 508 -31.11 -7.04 -0.73
N VAL A 509 -30.74 -6.87 0.55
CA VAL A 509 -31.70 -6.77 1.64
C VAL A 509 -31.42 -5.52 2.47
N ASP A 510 -32.45 -4.70 2.68
CA ASP A 510 -32.33 -3.47 3.48
C ASP A 510 -32.38 -3.71 5.00
N ASN A 511 -32.15 -2.63 5.76
CA ASN A 511 -32.19 -2.65 7.22
C ASN A 511 -33.55 -3.04 7.81
N ASN A 512 -34.63 -2.91 7.03
CA ASN A 512 -36.00 -3.28 7.40
C ASN A 512 -36.36 -4.70 6.96
N SER A 513 -35.40 -5.47 6.44
CA SER A 513 -35.59 -6.81 5.85
C SER A 513 -36.45 -6.85 4.58
N ASN A 514 -36.65 -5.70 3.90
CA ASN A 514 -37.22 -5.72 2.56
C ASN A 514 -36.18 -6.21 1.56
N VAL A 515 -36.64 -7.00 0.59
CA VAL A 515 -35.76 -7.69 -0.36
C VAL A 515 -35.86 -7.03 -1.72
N TYR A 516 -34.75 -6.48 -2.19
CA TYR A 516 -34.62 -5.89 -3.51
C TYR A 516 -34.07 -6.92 -4.49
N VAL A 517 -34.71 -7.03 -5.65
CA VAL A 517 -34.38 -8.03 -6.67
C VAL A 517 -34.26 -7.34 -8.02
N ALA A 518 -33.10 -7.45 -8.65
CA ALA A 518 -32.89 -7.05 -10.02
C ALA A 518 -33.44 -8.12 -10.93
N ALA A 519 -34.20 -7.71 -11.94
CA ALA A 519 -34.82 -8.58 -12.90
C ALA A 519 -34.88 -7.88 -14.27
N TYR A 520 -35.35 -8.58 -15.30
CA TYR A 520 -35.39 -8.04 -16.66
C TYR A 520 -36.16 -6.72 -16.72
N LYS A 521 -35.41 -5.63 -16.97
CA LYS A 521 -35.90 -4.24 -17.04
C LYS A 521 -36.63 -3.71 -15.80
N CYS A 522 -36.44 -4.32 -14.62
CA CYS A 522 -37.04 -3.81 -13.38
C CYS A 522 -36.22 -4.15 -12.13
N VAL A 523 -36.45 -3.39 -11.06
CA VAL A 523 -36.09 -3.78 -9.69
C VAL A 523 -37.39 -3.99 -8.92
N ILE A 524 -37.51 -5.07 -8.14
CA ILE A 524 -38.64 -5.30 -7.26
C ILE A 524 -38.20 -5.20 -5.81
N CYS A 525 -38.98 -4.51 -5.00
CA CYS A 525 -38.90 -4.58 -3.55
C CYS A 525 -40.01 -5.49 -3.02
N LEU A 526 -39.65 -6.51 -2.26
CA LEU A 526 -40.55 -7.43 -1.55
C LEU A 526 -40.59 -7.09 -0.07
N SER A 527 -41.74 -7.30 0.57
CA SER A 527 -41.87 -7.21 2.02
C SER A 527 -41.08 -8.31 2.72
N PRO A 528 -40.77 -8.16 4.03
CA PRO A 528 -39.96 -9.15 4.77
C PRO A 528 -40.55 -10.56 4.82
N ASP A 529 -41.87 -10.69 4.62
CA ASP A 529 -42.62 -11.94 4.56
C ASP A 529 -42.83 -12.46 3.13
N GLY A 530 -42.32 -11.76 2.11
CA GLY A 530 -42.44 -12.11 0.70
C GLY A 530 -43.85 -11.94 0.11
N LYS A 531 -44.82 -11.37 0.84
CA LYS A 531 -46.23 -11.34 0.41
C LYS A 531 -46.62 -10.12 -0.42
N LYS A 532 -45.99 -8.97 -0.17
CA LYS A 532 -46.27 -7.71 -0.88
C LYS A 532 -45.05 -7.32 -1.69
N PHE A 533 -45.28 -6.63 -2.80
CA PHE A 533 -44.20 -6.16 -3.65
C PHE A 533 -44.51 -4.81 -4.27
N LYS A 534 -43.45 -4.08 -4.61
CA LYS A 534 -43.48 -2.89 -5.46
C LYS A 534 -42.47 -3.04 -6.56
N LYS A 535 -42.88 -2.72 -7.78
CA LYS A 535 -42.05 -2.77 -8.98
C LYS A 535 -41.54 -1.37 -9.34
N PHE A 536 -40.24 -1.27 -9.53
CA PHE A 536 -39.55 -0.11 -10.08
C PHE A 536 -39.17 -0.41 -11.52
N GLU A 537 -39.93 0.15 -12.47
CA GLU A 537 -39.70 -0.04 -13.90
C GLU A 537 -38.48 0.77 -14.38
N ALA A 538 -37.69 0.19 -15.27
CA ALA A 538 -36.55 0.85 -15.93
C ALA A 538 -36.91 2.22 -16.53
N SER A 539 -38.04 2.29 -17.23
CA SER A 539 -38.53 3.50 -17.90
C SER A 539 -38.77 4.70 -16.98
N LYS A 540 -38.88 4.48 -15.67
CA LYS A 540 -39.17 5.54 -14.68
C LYS A 540 -38.03 5.81 -13.71
N ASN A 541 -37.05 4.90 -13.61
CA ASN A 541 -36.03 4.96 -12.55
C ASN A 541 -34.61 5.15 -13.08
N GLY A 542 -34.41 5.15 -14.40
CA GLY A 542 -33.13 5.55 -15.03
C GLY A 542 -32.18 4.40 -15.37
N PHE A 543 -32.32 3.23 -14.74
CA PHE A 543 -31.66 2.00 -15.17
C PHE A 543 -32.38 1.35 -16.36
N SER A 544 -31.69 0.48 -17.10
CA SER A 544 -32.21 -0.16 -18.32
C SER A 544 -32.45 -1.67 -18.15
N ASP A 545 -31.46 -2.40 -17.66
CA ASP A 545 -31.48 -3.86 -17.43
C ASP A 545 -30.58 -4.20 -16.22
N PRO A 546 -31.11 -4.04 -15.00
CA PRO A 546 -30.34 -4.20 -13.77
C PRO A 546 -29.90 -5.65 -13.59
N THR A 547 -28.67 -5.84 -13.12
CA THR A 547 -27.97 -7.15 -13.16
C THR A 547 -27.43 -7.57 -11.80
N ALA A 548 -26.95 -6.62 -11.01
CA ALA A 548 -26.48 -6.85 -9.65
C ALA A 548 -26.97 -5.74 -8.73
N LEU A 549 -27.19 -6.09 -7.46
CA LEU A 549 -27.62 -5.17 -6.42
C LEU A 549 -26.69 -5.29 -5.22
N HIS A 550 -26.49 -4.16 -4.53
CA HIS A 550 -25.95 -4.15 -3.19
C HIS A 550 -26.68 -3.11 -2.36
N PHE A 551 -26.95 -3.40 -1.10
CA PHE A 551 -27.57 -2.45 -0.19
C PHE A 551 -26.52 -1.96 0.81
N ASP A 552 -26.12 -0.70 0.69
CA ASP A 552 -25.31 -0.04 1.70
C ASP A 552 -26.18 0.26 2.92
N ARG A 553 -25.98 -0.54 3.96
CA ARG A 553 -26.72 -0.46 5.22
C ARG A 553 -26.36 0.78 6.05
N THR A 554 -25.15 1.31 5.88
CA THR A 554 -24.65 2.45 6.67
C THR A 554 -25.26 3.76 6.20
N GLU A 555 -25.41 3.91 4.88
CA GLU A 555 -25.98 5.12 4.26
C GLU A 555 -27.44 4.94 3.80
N ASN A 556 -28.01 3.74 3.98
CA ASN A 556 -29.35 3.37 3.55
C ASN A 556 -29.56 3.57 2.04
N LYS A 557 -28.58 3.13 1.24
CA LYS A 557 -28.54 3.30 -0.22
C LYS A 557 -28.64 1.97 -0.95
N LEU A 558 -29.41 1.93 -2.03
CA LEU A 558 -29.45 0.81 -2.96
C LEU A 558 -28.55 1.12 -4.16
N ILE A 559 -27.60 0.23 -4.42
CA ILE A 559 -26.65 0.34 -5.52
C ILE A 559 -27.05 -0.69 -6.58
N VAL A 560 -27.21 -0.23 -7.82
CA VAL A 560 -27.73 -1.01 -8.94
C VAL A 560 -26.72 -0.99 -10.09
N ALA A 561 -26.15 -2.15 -10.41
CA ALA A 561 -25.37 -2.31 -11.63
C ALA A 561 -26.31 -2.58 -12.81
N ASP A 562 -26.05 -1.89 -13.91
CA ASP A 562 -26.83 -2.00 -15.13
C ASP A 562 -26.00 -2.62 -16.27
N LYS A 563 -26.66 -3.39 -17.14
CA LYS A 563 -26.01 -4.03 -18.31
C LYS A 563 -25.35 -3.02 -19.25
N GLY A 564 -25.89 -1.80 -19.34
CA GLY A 564 -25.35 -0.69 -20.12
C GLY A 564 -24.19 0.09 -19.48
N GLN A 565 -23.70 -0.34 -18.30
CA GLN A 565 -22.63 0.26 -17.49
C GLN A 565 -22.73 1.77 -17.27
N PRO A 566 -23.82 2.18 -16.62
CA PRO A 566 -23.64 2.90 -15.37
C PRO A 566 -24.01 2.07 -14.14
N VAL A 567 -23.36 2.36 -13.01
CA VAL A 567 -23.84 1.96 -11.68
C VAL A 567 -24.66 3.12 -11.12
N PHE A 568 -25.90 2.83 -10.71
CA PHE A 568 -26.80 3.82 -10.13
C PHE A 568 -26.82 3.68 -8.61
N VAL A 569 -26.78 4.80 -7.91
CA VAL A 569 -26.90 4.84 -6.45
C VAL A 569 -28.21 5.54 -6.11
N TYR A 570 -29.09 4.84 -5.40
CA TYR A 570 -30.40 5.35 -4.98
C TYR A 570 -30.46 5.50 -3.47
N GLN A 571 -31.03 6.61 -3.01
CA GLN A 571 -31.53 6.72 -1.64
C GLN A 571 -32.87 5.98 -1.56
N VAL A 572 -33.00 5.09 -0.59
CA VAL A 572 -34.28 4.44 -0.29
C VAL A 572 -35.04 5.27 0.73
N SER A 573 -36.28 5.63 0.41
CA SER A 573 -37.14 6.45 1.27
C SER A 573 -38.54 5.87 1.39
#